data_AF-G0HX44-F1
#
_entry.id   AF-G0HX44-F1
#
_cell.length_a   1.000
_cell.length_b   1.000
_cell.length_c   1.000
_cell.angle_alpha   90.00
_cell.angle_beta   90.00
_cell.angle_gamma   90.00
#
_symmetry.space_group_name_H-M   'P 1'
#
loop_
_entity.id
_entity.type
_entity.pdbx_description
1 polymer ?
#
loop_
_entity_poly.entity_id
_entity_poly.type
_entity_poly.pdbx_seq_one_letter_code
_entity_poly.pdbx_strand_id
1 'polypeptide(L)'
;MAEDSSGTKTPTPGFVLPGLRCGVEMALVGTIVLLIGLPTEEPIRLGIVFLSALLAMTVVLFWAVGRHMRRWIRYAQGKPTRTTPFD
;
A
#
# COMPACT_ATOMS: atom_id res chain seq x y z
N MET A 1 -13.74 27.55 37.06
CA MET A 1 -14.51 26.72 36.13
C MET A 1 -14.20 27.17 34.72
N ALA A 2 -13.44 26.37 33.99
CA ALA A 2 -13.31 26.49 32.53
C ALA A 2 -13.19 25.04 32.06
N GLU A 3 -14.23 24.59 31.37
CA GLU A 3 -14.43 23.20 30.97
C GLU A 3 -13.23 22.66 30.19
N ASP A 4 -12.78 21.46 30.59
CA ASP A 4 -11.98 20.58 29.75
C ASP A 4 -12.72 20.39 28.43
N SER A 5 -12.21 21.00 27.37
CA SER A 5 -12.68 20.78 26.01
C SER A 5 -12.27 19.36 25.59
N SER A 6 -13.14 18.42 25.91
CA SER A 6 -13.05 17.01 25.54
C SER A 6 -12.93 16.86 24.01
N GLY A 7 -11.69 16.78 23.54
CA GLY A 7 -11.20 15.70 22.69
C GLY A 7 -12.03 15.34 21.46
N THR A 8 -11.97 16.15 20.41
CA THR A 8 -12.11 15.62 19.04
C THR A 8 -10.72 15.45 18.43
N LYS A 9 -9.88 14.59 19.05
CA LYS A 9 -8.64 14.15 18.38
C LYS A 9 -9.07 13.38 17.14
N THR A 10 -8.81 13.94 15.96
CA THR A 10 -8.91 13.20 14.71
C THR A 10 -8.11 11.90 14.88
N PRO A 11 -8.69 10.72 14.57
CA PRO A 11 -7.96 9.47 14.72
C PRO A 11 -6.74 9.49 13.79
N THR A 12 -5.56 9.19 14.33
CA THR A 12 -4.32 9.11 13.55
C THR A 12 -4.44 7.99 12.51
N PRO A 13 -4.03 8.21 11.25
CA PRO A 13 -4.11 7.18 10.22
C PRO A 13 -3.26 5.96 10.59
N GLY A 14 -3.89 4.79 10.64
CA GLY A 14 -3.22 3.51 10.94
C GLY A 14 -2.33 3.02 9.81
N PHE A 15 -1.31 2.23 10.15
CA PHE A 15 -0.32 1.66 9.22
C PHE A 15 -0.49 0.16 8.99
N VAL A 16 -1.14 -0.56 9.92
CA VAL A 16 -1.26 -2.02 9.89
C VAL A 16 -2.10 -2.51 8.71
N LEU A 17 -3.32 -2.00 8.56
CA LEU A 17 -4.23 -2.43 7.49
C LEU A 17 -3.72 -2.05 6.08
N PRO A 18 -3.20 -0.82 5.85
CA PRO A 18 -2.57 -0.46 4.58
C PRO A 18 -1.33 -1.29 4.28
N GLY A 19 -0.52 -1.59 5.29
CA GLY A 19 0.66 -2.45 5.16
C GLY A 19 0.28 -3.88 4.78
N LEU A 20 -0.75 -4.45 5.43
CA LEU A 20 -1.26 -5.78 5.12
C LEU A 20 -1.79 -5.86 3.68
N ARG A 21 -2.59 -4.88 3.26
CA ARG A 21 -3.09 -4.81 1.88
C ARG A 21 -1.94 -4.73 0.87
N CYS A 22 -0.94 -3.89 1.12
CA CYS A 22 0.24 -3.80 0.27
C CYS A 22 0.97 -5.15 0.18
N GLY A 23 1.16 -5.84 1.31
CA GLY A 23 1.77 -7.16 1.35
C GLY A 23 0.99 -8.20 0.53
N VAL A 24 -0.33 -8.20 0.64
CA VAL A 24 -1.21 -9.10 -0.14
C VAL A 24 -1.15 -8.78 -1.63
N GLU A 25 -1.20 -7.51 -2.03
CA GLU A 25 -1.07 -7.08 -3.43
C GLU A 25 0.30 -7.49 -4.01
N MET A 26 1.38 -7.37 -3.23
CA MET A 26 2.72 -7.84 -3.60
C MET A 26 2.81 -9.34 -3.76
N ALA A 27 2.23 -10.10 -2.83
CA ALA A 27 2.21 -11.57 -2.88
C ALA A 27 1.45 -12.06 -4.11
N LEU A 28 0.34 -11.41 -4.45
CA LEU A 28 -0.44 -11.73 -5.66
C LEU A 28 0.38 -11.48 -6.93
N VAL A 29 1.02 -10.31 -7.06
CA VAL A 29 1.90 -10.01 -8.20
C VAL A 29 3.05 -11.01 -8.29
N GLY A 30 3.71 -11.31 -7.18
CA GLY A 30 4.78 -12.30 -7.13
C GLY A 30 4.32 -13.69 -7.56
N THR A 31 3.14 -14.11 -7.14
CA THR A 31 2.56 -15.42 -7.53
C THR A 31 2.27 -15.47 -9.02
N ILE A 32 1.69 -14.41 -9.59
CA ILE A 32 1.42 -14.33 -11.04
C ILE A 32 2.72 -14.45 -11.83
N VAL A 33 3.74 -13.68 -11.44
CA VAL A 33 5.06 -13.71 -12.08
C VAL A 33 5.69 -15.10 -11.94
N LEU A 34 5.63 -15.71 -10.76
CA LEU A 34 6.20 -17.04 -10.51
C LEU A 34 5.56 -18.09 -11.42
N LEU A 35 4.22 -18.08 -11.53
CA LEU A 35 3.49 -19.02 -12.39
C LEU A 35 3.82 -18.82 -13.87
N ILE A 36 4.07 -17.58 -14.30
CA ILE A 36 4.52 -17.27 -15.66
C ILE A 36 5.99 -17.68 -15.87
N GLY A 37 6.83 -17.52 -14.85
CA GLY A 37 8.27 -17.78 -14.89
C GLY A 37 8.66 -19.25 -14.77
N LEU A 38 7.93 -20.04 -13.98
CA LEU A 38 8.14 -21.48 -13.76
C LEU A 38 8.25 -22.30 -15.06
N PRO A 39 7.38 -22.12 -16.07
CA PRO A 39 7.45 -22.89 -17.32
C PRO A 39 8.52 -22.38 -18.31
N THR A 40 9.39 -21.45 -17.92
CA THR A 40 10.31 -20.78 -18.85
C THR A 40 11.73 -21.33 -18.77
N GLU A 41 12.19 -21.97 -19.84
CA GLU A 41 13.56 -22.48 -19.94
C GLU A 41 14.50 -21.49 -20.64
N GLU A 42 13.93 -20.57 -21.43
CA GLU A 42 14.64 -19.52 -22.17
C GLU A 42 15.14 -18.40 -21.24
N PRO A 43 16.47 -18.17 -21.12
CA PRO A 43 17.03 -17.22 -20.15
C PRO A 43 16.62 -15.76 -20.43
N ILE A 44 16.46 -15.40 -21.71
CA ILE A 44 15.99 -14.06 -22.10
C ILE A 44 14.55 -13.84 -21.61
N ARG A 45 13.69 -14.85 -21.75
CA ARG A 45 12.28 -14.75 -21.36
C ARG A 45 12.14 -14.70 -19.84
N LEU A 46 12.95 -15.47 -19.09
CA LEU A 46 13.06 -15.34 -17.64
C LEU A 46 13.49 -13.93 -17.21
N GLY A 47 14.48 -13.35 -17.90
CA GLY A 47 14.94 -11.98 -17.64
C GLY A 47 13.82 -10.94 -17.78
N ILE A 48 13.00 -11.04 -18.84
CA ILE A 48 11.86 -10.15 -19.07
C ILE A 48 10.80 -10.32 -17.96
N VAL A 49 10.48 -11.57 -17.60
CA VAL A 49 9.53 -11.86 -16.53
C VAL A 49 10.00 -11.25 -15.21
N PHE A 50 11.28 -11.42 -14.86
CA PHE A 50 11.85 -10.87 -13.65
C PHE A 50 11.85 -9.33 -13.62
N LEU A 51 12.21 -8.69 -14.74
CA LEU A 51 12.14 -7.23 -14.89
C LEU A 51 10.70 -6.72 -14.73
N SER A 52 9.74 -7.39 -15.37
CA SER A 52 8.32 -7.03 -15.27
C SER A 52 7.80 -7.15 -13.83
N ALA A 53 8.25 -8.18 -13.10
CA ALA A 53 7.91 -8.39 -11.70
C ALA A 53 8.40 -7.26 -10.81
N LEU A 54 9.67 -6.88 -10.97
CA LEU A 54 10.30 -5.83 -10.19
C LEU A 54 9.61 -4.49 -10.44
N LEU A 55 9.27 -4.18 -11.70
CA LEU A 55 8.51 -2.98 -12.03
C LEU A 55 7.10 -3.01 -11.44
N ALA A 56 6.38 -4.12 -11.57
CA ALA A 56 5.02 -4.27 -11.04
C ALA A 56 4.99 -4.11 -9.51
N MET A 57 5.91 -4.77 -8.80
CA MET A 57 6.06 -4.62 -7.35
C MET A 57 6.38 -3.17 -6.99
N THR A 58 7.29 -2.52 -7.70
CA THR A 58 7.63 -1.10 -7.44
C THR A 58 6.40 -0.20 -7.59
N VAL A 59 5.60 -0.39 -8.64
CA VAL A 59 4.36 0.37 -8.84
C VAL A 59 3.38 0.16 -7.69
N VAL A 60 3.16 -1.09 -7.26
CA VAL A 60 2.28 -1.40 -6.10
C VAL A 60 2.80 -0.70 -4.83
N LEU A 61 4.10 -0.72 -4.59
CA LEU A 61 4.71 -0.11 -3.41
C LEU A 61 4.47 1.40 -3.39
N PHE A 62 4.85 2.08 -4.48
CA PHE A 62 4.71 3.53 -4.59
C PHE A 62 3.24 3.96 -4.57
N TRP A 63 2.35 3.13 -5.12
CA TRP A 63 0.91 3.37 -5.05
C TRP A 63 0.37 3.29 -3.62
N ALA A 64 0.76 2.25 -2.87
CA ALA A 64 0.38 2.08 -1.48
C ALA A 64 0.94 3.20 -0.58
N VAL A 65 2.23 3.52 -0.72
CA VAL A 65 2.90 4.61 0.00
C VAL A 65 2.26 5.96 -0.35
N GLY A 66 2.03 6.24 -1.63
CA GLY A 66 1.40 7.49 -2.06
C GLY A 66 -0.02 7.66 -1.51
N ARG A 67 -0.79 6.56 -1.41
CA ARG A 67 -2.11 6.58 -0.75
C ARG A 67 -1.98 6.87 0.75
N HIS A 68 -1.05 6.21 1.44
CA HIS A 68 -0.82 6.43 2.86
C HIS A 68 -0.34 7.86 3.16
N MET A 69 0.60 8.38 2.39
CA MET A 69 1.11 9.75 2.54
C MET A 69 0.01 10.79 2.32
N ARG A 70 -0.89 10.60 1.35
CA ARG A 70 -2.07 11.47 1.16
C ARG A 70 -3.00 11.48 2.38
N ARG A 71 -3.14 10.36 3.10
CA ARG A 71 -3.92 10.30 4.35
C ARG A 71 -3.26 11.11 5.46
N TRP A 72 -1.95 10.98 5.63
CA TRP A 72 -1.18 11.78 6.58
C TRP A 72 -1.21 13.28 6.29
N ILE A 73 -1.10 13.67 5.01
CA ILE A 73 -1.23 15.08 4.60
C ILE A 73 -2.62 15.64 4.97
N ARG A 74 -3.70 14.87 4.74
CA ARG A 74 -5.06 15.31 5.11
C ARG A 74 -5.25 15.41 6.62
N TYR A 75 -4.67 14.48 7.37
CA TYR A 75 -4.64 14.53 8.83
C TYR A 75 -3.92 15.79 9.33
N ALA A 76 -2.74 16.09 8.80
CA ALA A 76 -1.98 17.30 9.13
C ALA A 76 -2.70 18.60 8.75
N GLN A 77 -3.54 18.57 7.71
CA GLN A 77 -4.39 19.69 7.30
C GLN A 77 -5.65 19.87 8.18
N GLY A 78 -5.85 19.06 9.22
CA GLY A 78 -7.04 19.13 10.09
C GLY A 78 -8.35 18.75 9.40
N LYS A 79 -8.27 18.12 8.20
CA LYS A 79 -9.46 17.68 7.47
C LYS A 79 -10.02 16.42 8.13
N PRO A 80 -11.37 16.27 8.20
CA PRO A 80 -11.99 15.08 8.76
C PRO A 80 -11.46 13.85 8.02
N THR A 81 -10.71 13.02 8.73
CA THR A 81 -10.16 11.77 8.22
C THR A 81 -11.31 10.79 8.24
N ARG A 82 -11.97 10.61 7.10
CA ARG A 82 -13.10 9.70 6.97
C ARG A 82 -12.58 8.28 7.14
N THR A 83 -12.74 7.71 8.33
CA THR A 83 -12.40 6.31 8.64
C THR A 83 -13.47 5.41 8.01
N THR A 84 -13.17 4.91 6.82
CA THR A 84 -13.91 3.81 6.20
C THR A 84 -13.46 2.49 6.84
N PRO A 85 -14.31 1.45 6.85
CA PRO A 85 -13.94 0.12 7.41
C PRO A 85 -12.78 -0.57 6.66
N PHE A 86 -12.27 0.05 5.59
CA PHE A 86 -11.12 -0.41 4.81
C PHE A 86 -9.87 0.47 5.00
N ASP A 87 -9.86 1.35 6.00
CA ASP A 87 -8.73 2.23 6.33
C ASP A 87 -7.68 1.61 7.25
#